data_AF-X1LQE8-F1
#
_entry.id   AF-X1LQE8-F1
#
_cell.length_a   1.000
_cell.length_b   1.000
_cell.length_c   1.000
_cell.angle_alpha   90.00
_cell.angle_beta   90.00
_cell.angle_gamma   90.00
#
_symmetry.space_group_name_H-M   'P 1'
#
loop_
_entity.id
_entity.type
_entity.pdbx_description
1 polymer ?
#
loop_
_entity_poly.entity_id
_entity_poly.type
_entity_poly.pdbx_seq_one_letter_code
_entity_poly.pdbx_strand_id
1 'polypeptide(L)' 'PIAKQLLSEFKTLNGVLDADRKELEKVCGISEHSALFLNFLKDISVIYLEKGLYKKDLVSSPDVVYDYHQ' A
#
# COMPACT_ATOMS: atom_id res chain seq x y z
N PRO A 1 -5.22 -5.90 -20.43
CA PRO A 1 -6.07 -5.62 -19.25
C PRO A 1 -5.47 -4.46 -18.46
N ILE A 2 -6.30 -3.63 -17.83
CA ILE A 2 -5.89 -2.40 -17.13
C ILE A 2 -4.82 -2.69 -16.06
N ALA A 3 -4.99 -3.77 -15.29
CA ALA A 3 -4.01 -4.18 -14.28
C ALA A 3 -2.58 -4.41 -14.83
N LYS A 4 -2.45 -4.99 -16.03
CA LYS A 4 -1.13 -5.17 -16.66
C LYS A 4 -0.49 -3.84 -17.10
N GLN A 5 -1.31 -2.86 -17.51
CA GLN A 5 -0.82 -1.54 -17.90
C GLN A 5 -0.32 -0.77 -16.67
N LEU A 6 -1.09 -0.77 -15.58
CA LEU A 6 -0.67 -0.20 -14.29
C LEU A 6 0.68 -0.78 -13.82
N LEU A 7 0.85 -2.11 -13.85
CA LEU A 7 2.11 -2.74 -13.47
C LEU A 7 3.26 -2.45 -14.43
N SER A 8 2.97 -2.26 -15.73
CA SER A 8 3.99 -1.86 -16.70
C SER A 8 4.50 -0.45 -16.44
N GLU A 9 3.60 0.47 -16.09
CA GLU A 9 3.93 1.89 -15.82
C GLU A 9 4.64 2.03 -14.47
N PHE A 10 4.02 1.52 -13.40
CA PHE A 10 4.45 1.75 -12.01
C PHE A 10 5.31 0.61 -11.42
N LYS A 11 5.62 -0.41 -12.22
CA LYS A 11 6.54 -1.55 -11.95
C LYS A 11 6.11 -2.55 -10.88
N THR A 12 5.49 -2.10 -9.79
CA THR A 12 5.11 -2.95 -8.65
C THR A 12 3.72 -2.56 -8.14
N LEU A 13 3.10 -3.43 -7.33
CA LEU A 13 1.84 -3.10 -6.67
C LEU A 13 1.99 -1.86 -5.77
N ASN A 14 3.08 -1.79 -4.99
CA ASN A 14 3.37 -0.62 -4.17
C ASN A 14 3.52 0.63 -5.04
N GLY A 15 4.23 0.52 -6.17
CA GLY A 15 4.35 1.61 -7.13
C GLY A 15 3.01 2.11 -7.65
N VAL A 16 2.02 1.22 -7.86
CA VAL A 16 0.65 1.62 -8.24
C VAL A 16 -0.06 2.35 -7.09
N LEU A 17 0.06 1.85 -5.86
CA LEU A 17 -0.60 2.43 -4.67
C LEU A 17 0.07 3.74 -4.21
N ASP A 18 1.35 3.91 -4.52
CA ASP A 18 2.16 5.09 -4.19
C ASP A 18 2.10 6.19 -5.26
N ALA A 19 1.60 5.86 -6.46
CA ALA A 19 1.52 6.79 -7.58
C ALA A 19 0.58 7.98 -7.30
N ASP A 20 0.93 9.15 -7.84
CA ASP A 20 0.06 10.31 -7.78
C ASP A 20 -1.24 10.07 -8.56
N ARG A 21 -2.34 10.61 -8.04
CA ARG A 21 -3.69 10.44 -8.62
C ARG A 21 -3.74 10.87 -10.09
N LYS A 22 -3.07 11.97 -10.45
CA LYS A 22 -3.03 12.47 -11.83
C LYS A 22 -2.22 11.59 -12.77
N GLU A 23 -1.20 10.90 -12.27
CA GLU A 23 -0.47 9.90 -13.06
C GLU A 23 -1.31 8.65 -13.29
N LEU A 24 -2.04 8.19 -12.27
CA LEU A 24 -2.97 7.06 -12.41
C LEU A 24 -4.09 7.34 -13.43
N GLU A 25 -4.65 8.56 -13.42
CA GLU A 25 -5.67 9.01 -14.39
C GLU A 25 -5.18 8.99 -15.85
N LYS A 26 -3.86 9.00 -16.11
CA LYS A 26 -3.31 8.89 -17.48
C LYS A 26 -3.41 7.49 -18.07
N VAL A 27 -3.59 6.46 -17.23
CA VAL A 27 -3.75 5.08 -17.70
C VAL A 27 -5.15 4.91 -18.26
N CYS A 28 -5.24 4.55 -19.54
CA CYS A 28 -6.52 4.37 -20.23
C CYS A 28 -7.42 3.36 -19.49
N GLY A 29 -8.64 3.79 -19.15
CA GLY A 29 -9.60 3.00 -18.38
C GLY A 29 -9.57 3.23 -16.87
N ILE A 30 -8.68 4.09 -16.36
CA ILE A 30 -8.71 4.57 -14.97
C ILE A 30 -9.48 5.88 -14.90
N SER A 31 -10.59 5.87 -14.17
CA SER A 31 -11.34 7.08 -13.83
C SER A 31 -10.74 7.78 -12.60
N GLU A 32 -11.10 9.05 -12.40
CA GLU A 32 -10.76 9.80 -11.19
C GLU A 32 -11.16 9.04 -9.90
N HIS A 33 -12.36 8.47 -9.88
CA HIS A 33 -12.83 7.67 -8.74
C HIS A 33 -11.98 6.43 -8.49
N SER A 34 -11.52 5.77 -9.56
CA SER A 34 -10.68 4.57 -9.44
C SER A 34 -9.28 4.93 -8.95
N ALA A 35 -8.70 6.02 -9.46
CA ALA A 35 -7.41 6.54 -8.98
C ALA A 35 -7.49 6.93 -7.50
N LEU A 36 -8.52 7.69 -7.11
CA LEU A 36 -8.77 8.05 -5.71
C LEU A 36 -8.91 6.80 -4.83
N PHE A 37 -9.65 5.79 -5.27
CA PHE A 37 -9.81 4.55 -4.53
C PHE A 37 -8.48 3.81 -4.33
N LEU A 38 -7.60 3.76 -5.34
CA LEU A 38 -6.29 3.13 -5.22
C LEU A 38 -5.40 3.84 -4.19
N ASN A 39 -5.37 5.17 -4.19
CA ASN A 39 -4.66 5.93 -3.16
C ASN A 39 -5.27 5.70 -1.78
N PHE A 40 -6.60 5.75 -1.67
CA PHE A 40 -7.29 5.50 -0.39
C PHE A 40 -7.06 4.08 0.13
N LEU A 41 -6.98 3.08 -0.75
CA LEU A 41 -6.70 1.69 -0.38
C LEU A 41 -5.34 1.56 0.34
N LYS A 42 -4.34 2.34 -0.08
CA LYS A 42 -3.05 2.41 0.62
C LYS A 42 -3.23 2.93 2.04
N ASP A 43 -3.88 4.08 2.17
CA ASP A 43 -4.05 4.76 3.46
C ASP A 43 -4.79 3.88 4.47
N ILE A 44 -5.88 3.23 4.05
CA ILE A 44 -6.62 2.32 4.93
C ILE A 44 -5.83 1.07 5.28
N SER A 45 -4.99 0.57 4.36
CA SER A 45 -4.17 -0.63 4.60
C SER A 45 -3.13 -0.34 5.68
N VAL A 46 -2.50 0.84 5.64
CA VAL A 46 -1.57 1.30 6.69
C VAL A 46 -2.28 1.34 8.04
N ILE A 47 -3.41 2.03 8.13
CA ILE A 47 -4.18 2.17 9.38
C ILE A 47 -4.63 0.80 9.92
N TYR A 48 -5.08 -0.10 9.05
CA TYR A 48 -5.55 -1.43 9.45
C TYR A 48 -4.41 -2.29 10.00
N LEU A 49 -3.25 -2.28 9.34
CA LEU A 49 -2.07 -3.03 9.77
C LEU A 49 -1.49 -2.46 11.07
N GLU A 50 -1.40 -1.13 11.19
CA GLU A 50 -0.97 -0.45 12.43
C GLU A 50 -1.82 -0.91 13.63
N LYS A 51 -3.15 -0.93 13.49
CA LYS A 51 -4.06 -1.42 14.56
C LYS A 51 -3.81 -2.88 14.94
N GLY A 52 -3.35 -3.71 14.00
CA GLY A 52 -2.95 -5.09 14.27
C GLY A 52 -1.62 -5.18 15.03
N LEU A 53 -0.68 -4.28 14.72
CA LEU A 53 0.61 -4.18 15.41
C LEU A 53 0.44 -3.70 16.85
N TYR A 54 -0.39 -2.69 17.13
CA TYR A 54 -0.64 -2.22 18.50
C TYR A 54 -1.39 -3.24 19.38
N LYS A 55 -2.03 -4.26 18.79
CA LYS A 55 -2.68 -5.35 19.53
C LYS A 55 -1.74 -6.50 19.88
N LYS A 56 -0.57 -6.57 19.24
CA LYS A 56 0.43 -7.58 19.49
C LYS A 56 1.51 -6.88 20.30
N ASP A 57 1.69 -7.23 21.57
CA ASP A 57 2.75 -6.67 22.44
C ASP A 57 4.15 -7.00 21.86
N LEU A 58 4.56 -6.28 20.83
CA LEU A 58 5.84 -6.43 20.14
C LEU A 58 7.00 -5.87 20.98
N VAL A 59 6.69 -5.24 22.11
CA VAL A 59 7.64 -4.67 23.07
C VAL A 59 7.22 -5.03 24.49
N SER A 60 7.05 -6.32 24.76
CA SER A 60 6.85 -6.81 26.14
C SER A 60 8.15 -7.27 26.81
N SER A 61 9.25 -7.42 26.08
CA SER A 61 10.61 -7.64 26.63
C SER A 61 11.69 -7.33 25.58
N PRO A 62 12.89 -6.84 25.96
CA PRO A 62 14.04 -6.67 25.06
C PRO A 62 14.40 -7.91 24.24
N ASP A 63 14.09 -9.11 24.73
CA ASP A 63 14.38 -10.38 24.07
C ASP A 63 13.61 -10.55 22.74
N VAL A 64 12.39 -10.03 22.65
CA VAL A 64 11.54 -10.15 21.45
C VAL A 64 12.04 -9.26 20.30
N VAL A 65 12.75 -8.18 20.64
CA VAL A 65 13.35 -7.26 19.65
C VAL A 65 14.58 -7.91 18.99
N TYR A 66 15.29 -8.77 19.71
CA TYR A 66 16.47 -9.47 19.18
C TYR A 66 16.09 -10.55 18.15
N ASP A 67 15.01 -11.29 18.40
CA ASP A 67 14.50 -12.34 17.48
C ASP A 67 13.90 -11.78 16.18
N TYR A 68 13.52 -10.50 16.12
CA TYR A 68 12.98 -9.90 14.90
C TYR A 68 14.05 -9.59 13.83
N HIS A 69 15.32 -9.59 14.22
CA HIS A 69 16.45 -9.22 13.36
C HIS A 69 17.35 -10.41 12.94
N GLN A 70 16.93 -11.65 13.18
CA GLN A 70 17.50 -12.86 12.55
C GLN A 70 16.53 -13.47 11.53
#